data_AF-A0A8C0PLM9-F1
#
_entry.id   AF-A0A8C0PLM9-F1
#
_cell.length_a   1.000
_cell.length_b   1.000
_cell.length_c   1.000
_cell.angle_alpha   90.00
_cell.angle_beta   90.00
_cell.angle_gamma   90.00
#
_symmetry.space_group_name_H-M   'P 1'
#
loop_
_entity.id
_entity.type
_entity.pdbx_description
1 polymer ?
#
loop_
_entity_poly.entity_id
_entity_poly.type
_entity_poly.pdbx_seq_one_letter_code
_entity_poly.pdbx_strand_id
1 'polypeptide(L)'
;MGDKSPGFRGSQSWIGCVEASLCLDYFGGPQGRLCHIPRGAGLQGELEKLYSHFAGGGGPVMVGGDADAQSKALLGVCLGPGTEAYVLVLDPHFWGDPKNPSELQAGGWVGWREVGTAFDPNSFYNLCLTSRNSQHQQACPGLRLGSQNRDSLWPRTHSPIPFSQR
;
A
#
# COMPACT_ATOMS: atom_id res chain seq x y z
N MET A 1 23.52 -2.21 10.68
CA MET A 1 22.22 -2.29 11.36
C MET A 1 22.29 -3.20 12.59
N GLY A 2 22.84 -4.41 12.49
CA GLY A 2 23.07 -5.27 13.68
C GLY A 2 21.82 -6.03 14.13
N ASP A 3 20.77 -6.02 13.32
CA ASP A 3 19.47 -6.67 13.50
C ASP A 3 19.48 -8.18 13.22
N LYS A 4 20.48 -8.67 12.47
CA LYS A 4 20.63 -10.08 12.08
C LYS A 4 22.04 -10.61 12.33
N SER A 5 22.15 -11.94 12.44
CA SER A 5 23.44 -12.63 12.63
C SER A 5 24.32 -12.56 11.37
N PRO A 6 25.66 -12.77 11.49
CA PRO A 6 26.58 -12.71 10.34
C PRO A 6 26.23 -13.65 9.17
N GLY A 7 25.65 -14.82 9.47
CA GLY A 7 25.23 -15.79 8.46
C GLY A 7 23.93 -15.44 7.73
N PHE A 8 23.27 -14.33 8.08
CA PHE A 8 22.03 -13.92 7.42
C PHE A 8 22.25 -13.54 5.95
N ARG A 9 23.39 -12.92 5.64
CA ARG A 9 23.76 -12.56 4.27
C ARG A 9 23.97 -13.83 3.43
N GLY A 10 23.20 -13.96 2.35
CA GLY A 10 23.22 -15.14 1.48
C GLY A 10 22.32 -16.29 1.95
N SER A 11 21.61 -16.13 3.07
CA SER A 11 20.57 -17.08 3.49
C SER A 11 19.28 -16.92 2.68
N GLN A 12 18.38 -17.90 2.78
CA GLN A 12 17.03 -17.86 2.22
C GLN A 12 15.97 -17.42 3.27
N SER A 13 16.42 -16.76 4.34
CA SER A 13 15.53 -16.31 5.42
C SER A 13 14.64 -15.17 4.93
N TRP A 14 13.36 -15.20 5.32
CA TRP A 14 12.43 -14.11 5.03
C TRP A 14 12.65 -12.89 5.93
N ILE A 15 12.18 -11.74 5.46
CA ILE A 15 12.12 -10.47 6.20
C ILE A 15 10.68 -9.97 6.23
N GLY A 16 10.33 -9.23 7.27
CA GLY A 16 9.01 -8.64 7.44
C GLY A 16 9.03 -7.11 7.38
N CYS A 17 7.91 -6.52 7.82
CA CYS A 17 7.76 -5.06 7.85
C CYS A 17 8.77 -4.37 8.76
N VAL A 18 9.18 -5.01 9.86
CA VAL A 18 10.18 -4.47 10.80
C VAL A 18 11.50 -4.29 10.09
N GLU A 19 12.06 -5.35 9.51
CA GLU A 19 13.31 -5.29 8.75
C GLU A 19 13.20 -4.35 7.55
N ALA A 20 12.05 -4.34 6.85
CA ALA A 20 11.84 -3.41 5.75
C ALA A 20 11.93 -1.95 6.21
N SER A 21 11.35 -1.59 7.36
CA SER A 21 11.44 -0.23 7.90
C SER A 21 12.88 0.17 8.28
N LEU A 22 13.67 -0.78 8.82
CA LEU A 22 15.09 -0.55 9.14
C LEU A 22 15.92 -0.35 7.87
N CYS A 23 15.68 -1.15 6.84
CA CYS A 23 16.33 -1.00 5.54
C CYS A 23 15.99 0.35 4.90
N LEU A 24 14.72 0.77 4.93
CA LEU A 24 14.29 2.06 4.40
C LEU A 24 15.03 3.22 5.08
N ASP A 25 15.17 3.19 6.40
CA ASP A 25 15.92 4.21 7.14
C ASP A 25 17.43 4.18 6.80
N TYR A 26 18.04 2.99 6.85
CA TYR A 26 19.47 2.81 6.59
C TYR A 26 19.90 3.24 5.18
N PHE A 27 19.06 3.01 4.17
CA PHE A 27 19.34 3.38 2.78
C PHE A 27 18.84 4.79 2.41
N GLY A 28 18.34 5.58 3.36
CA GLY A 28 17.83 6.93 3.09
C GLY A 28 16.57 6.96 2.22
N GLY A 29 15.78 5.89 2.25
CA GLY A 29 14.51 5.75 1.55
C GLY A 29 13.37 6.58 2.19
N PRO A 30 12.10 6.31 1.85
CA PRO A 30 10.95 6.90 2.54
C PRO A 30 10.86 6.47 4.02
N GLN A 31 10.20 7.27 4.86
CA GLN A 31 9.90 6.90 6.25
C GLN A 31 8.95 5.71 6.27
N GLY A 32 9.35 4.61 6.91
CA GLY A 32 8.48 3.46 7.18
C GLY A 32 7.85 3.53 8.57
N ARG A 33 6.53 3.70 8.66
CA ARG A 33 5.79 3.65 9.94
C ARG A 33 5.12 2.30 10.11
N LEU A 34 5.43 1.60 11.19
CA LEU A 34 4.84 0.30 11.50
C LEU A 34 3.43 0.44 12.08
N CYS A 35 2.54 -0.47 11.69
CA CYS A 35 1.21 -0.64 12.27
C CYS A 35 0.92 -2.13 12.43
N HIS A 36 0.64 -2.57 13.65
CA HIS A 36 0.28 -3.95 13.94
C HIS A 36 -1.25 -4.11 13.97
N ILE A 37 -1.73 -5.15 13.31
CA ILE A 37 -3.12 -5.56 13.25
C ILE A 37 -3.23 -6.95 13.89
N PRO A 38 -3.94 -7.07 15.03
CA PRO A 38 -4.12 -8.35 15.71
C PRO A 38 -4.85 -9.38 14.86
N ARG A 39 -4.67 -10.66 15.21
CA ARG A 39 -5.42 -11.77 14.58
C ARG A 39 -6.93 -11.56 14.68
N GLY A 40 -7.64 -11.87 13.60
CA GLY A 40 -9.10 -11.76 13.53
C GLY A 40 -9.66 -10.34 13.42
N ALA A 41 -8.84 -9.30 13.56
CA ALA A 41 -9.31 -7.91 13.43
C ALA A 41 -9.56 -7.52 11.96
N GLY A 42 -8.86 -8.18 11.03
CA GLY A 42 -8.84 -7.78 9.62
C GLY A 42 -8.38 -6.34 9.42
N LEU A 43 -8.63 -5.77 8.24
CA LEU A 43 -8.23 -4.40 7.94
C LEU A 43 -9.28 -3.34 8.31
N GLN A 44 -10.46 -3.76 8.77
CA GLN A 44 -11.63 -2.88 8.86
C GLN A 44 -11.42 -1.69 9.80
N GLY A 45 -10.74 -1.91 10.93
CA GLY A 45 -10.38 -0.85 11.88
C GLY A 45 -9.32 0.12 11.38
N GLU A 46 -8.57 -0.22 10.33
CA GLU A 46 -7.47 0.59 9.79
C GLU A 46 -7.82 1.28 8.47
N LEU A 47 -9.04 1.09 7.93
CA LEU A 47 -9.44 1.63 6.62
C LEU A 47 -9.36 3.16 6.54
N GLU A 48 -9.89 3.86 7.54
CA GLU A 48 -9.85 5.33 7.59
C GLU A 48 -8.42 5.87 7.65
N LYS A 49 -7.54 5.16 8.34
CA LYS A 49 -6.12 5.50 8.44
C LYS A 49 -5.40 5.25 7.12
N LEU A 50 -5.69 4.15 6.43
CA LEU A 50 -5.17 3.87 5.09
C LEU A 50 -5.68 4.91 4.08
N TYR A 51 -6.96 5.27 4.17
CA TYR A 51 -7.55 6.32 3.33
C TYR A 51 -6.82 7.65 3.54
N SER A 52 -6.68 8.07 4.80
CA SER A 52 -5.96 9.29 5.18
C SER A 52 -4.48 9.25 4.74
N HIS A 53 -3.83 8.10 4.85
CA HIS A 53 -2.46 7.90 4.40
C HIS A 53 -2.30 8.16 2.90
N PHE A 54 -3.11 7.50 2.06
CA PHE A 54 -3.04 7.69 0.61
C PHE A 54 -3.50 9.10 0.19
N ALA A 55 -4.57 9.62 0.80
CA ALA A 55 -5.07 10.98 0.54
C ALA A 55 -4.03 12.06 0.92
N GLY A 56 -3.22 11.81 1.96
CA GLY A 56 -2.11 12.66 2.39
C GLY A 56 -0.85 12.55 1.53
N GLY A 57 -0.87 11.79 0.42
CA GLY A 57 0.31 11.58 -0.43
C GLY A 57 1.29 10.54 0.12
N GLY A 58 0.81 9.65 1.00
CA GLY A 58 1.54 8.45 1.41
C GLY A 58 1.83 7.52 0.23
N GLY A 59 2.95 6.80 0.31
CA GLY A 59 3.37 5.84 -0.69
C GLY A 59 2.77 4.44 -0.47
N PRO A 60 3.28 3.42 -1.18
CA PRO A 60 2.88 2.03 -1.00
C PRO A 60 3.00 1.56 0.45
N VAL A 61 2.08 0.69 0.87
CA VAL A 61 2.11 0.09 2.21
C VAL A 61 2.50 -1.38 2.07
N MET A 62 3.65 -1.78 2.60
CA MET A 62 3.99 -3.20 2.69
C MET A 62 3.10 -3.86 3.74
N VAL A 63 2.65 -5.07 3.45
CA VAL A 63 1.91 -5.96 4.36
C VAL A 63 2.71 -7.24 4.52
N GLY A 64 2.95 -7.64 5.77
CA GLY A 64 3.44 -8.98 6.10
C GLY A 64 2.50 -9.67 7.08
N GLY A 65 2.04 -10.87 6.73
CA GLY A 65 1.30 -11.77 7.62
C GLY A 65 2.18 -12.87 8.20
N ASP A 66 1.71 -13.54 9.26
CA ASP A 66 2.42 -14.69 9.84
C ASP A 66 2.01 -16.03 9.22
N ALA A 67 0.71 -16.30 9.08
CA ALA A 67 0.22 -17.60 8.65
C ALA A 67 0.02 -17.68 7.13
N ASP A 68 -0.25 -16.55 6.46
CA ASP A 68 -0.51 -16.55 5.01
C ASP A 68 0.76 -16.70 4.17
N ALA A 69 1.96 -16.48 4.74
CA ALA A 69 3.25 -16.47 4.04
C ALA A 69 3.26 -15.58 2.78
N GLN A 70 2.38 -14.57 2.72
CA GLN A 70 2.08 -13.81 1.51
C GLN A 70 2.29 -12.33 1.77
N SER A 71 3.55 -11.90 1.62
CA SER A 71 3.86 -10.48 1.60
C SER A 71 3.16 -9.82 0.40
N LYS A 72 2.62 -8.62 0.59
CA LYS A 72 1.89 -7.90 -0.46
C LYS A 72 2.04 -6.40 -0.25
N ALA A 73 1.83 -5.61 -1.29
CA ALA A 73 1.79 -4.15 -1.18
C ALA A 73 0.37 -3.64 -1.41
N LEU A 74 -0.09 -2.73 -0.55
CA LEU A 74 -1.30 -1.95 -0.80
C LEU A 74 -0.91 -0.66 -1.51
N LEU A 75 -1.60 -0.39 -2.61
CA LEU A 75 -1.40 0.79 -3.45
C LEU A 75 -2.55 1.80 -3.34
N GLY A 76 -3.65 1.41 -2.68
CA GLY A 76 -4.81 2.26 -2.50
C GLY A 76 -5.93 1.55 -1.72
N VAL A 77 -6.90 2.34 -1.29
CA VAL A 77 -8.14 1.88 -0.65
C VAL A 77 -9.31 2.59 -1.28
N CYS A 78 -10.43 1.88 -1.45
CA CYS A 78 -11.68 2.40 -1.94
C CYS A 78 -12.78 2.01 -0.95
N LEU A 79 -13.54 3.00 -0.48
CA LEU A 79 -14.64 2.79 0.46
C LEU A 79 -15.95 2.91 -0.34
N GLY A 80 -16.76 1.86 -0.29
CA GLY A 80 -18.08 1.80 -0.91
C GLY A 80 -19.18 2.26 0.06
N PRO A 81 -20.45 2.24 -0.40
CA PRO A 81 -21.59 2.47 0.47
C PRO A 81 -21.67 1.42 1.59
N GLY A 82 -21.95 1.85 2.83
CA GLY A 82 -22.11 0.94 3.96
C GLY A 82 -20.77 0.40 4.48
N THR A 83 -20.59 -0.93 4.43
CA THR A 83 -19.39 -1.62 4.95
C THR A 83 -18.46 -2.14 3.85
N GLU A 84 -18.79 -1.90 2.58
CA GLU A 84 -17.99 -2.37 1.45
C GLU A 84 -16.66 -1.61 1.41
N ALA A 85 -15.56 -2.35 1.33
CA ALA A 85 -14.23 -1.77 1.22
C ALA A 85 -13.34 -2.65 0.36
N TYR A 86 -12.53 -2.00 -0.47
CA TYR A 86 -11.60 -2.65 -1.37
C TYR A 86 -10.20 -2.07 -1.18
N VAL A 87 -9.19 -2.90 -1.34
CA VAL A 87 -7.79 -2.50 -1.38
C VAL A 87 -7.16 -2.87 -2.72
N LEU A 88 -6.35 -1.98 -3.27
CA LEU A 88 -5.57 -2.26 -4.47
C LEU A 88 -4.30 -2.99 -4.06
N VAL A 89 -4.22 -4.28 -4.39
CA VAL A 89 -3.11 -5.15 -4.00
C VAL A 89 -2.14 -5.30 -5.17
N LEU A 90 -0.84 -5.25 -4.86
CA LEU A 90 0.26 -5.71 -5.71
C LEU A 90 0.89 -6.93 -5.03
N ASP A 91 0.83 -8.06 -5.72
CA ASP A 91 1.35 -9.34 -5.28
C ASP A 91 2.77 -9.58 -5.86
N PRO A 92 3.81 -9.68 -5.01
CA PRO A 92 5.19 -9.85 -5.44
C PRO A 92 5.56 -11.30 -5.81
N HIS A 93 4.64 -12.27 -5.71
CA HIS A 93 4.95 -13.68 -5.99
C HIS A 93 4.86 -14.04 -7.47
N PHE A 94 4.60 -13.07 -8.34
CA PHE A 94 4.65 -13.30 -9.79
C PHE A 94 6.04 -13.79 -10.19
N TRP A 95 6.08 -14.92 -10.90
CA TRP A 95 7.29 -15.45 -11.51
C TRP A 95 7.13 -15.45 -13.03
N GLY A 96 7.93 -14.63 -13.71
CA GLY A 96 7.91 -14.49 -15.16
C GLY A 96 8.36 -13.09 -15.60
N ASP A 97 8.27 -12.83 -16.89
CA ASP A 97 8.53 -11.52 -17.49
C ASP A 97 7.22 -11.00 -18.12
N PRO A 98 6.52 -10.05 -17.48
CA PRO A 98 5.22 -9.60 -17.97
C PRO A 98 5.43 -8.64 -19.14
N LYS A 99 4.79 -8.90 -20.28
CA LYS A 99 5.01 -8.09 -21.49
C LYS A 99 4.38 -6.70 -21.38
N ASN A 100 3.34 -6.57 -20.56
CA ASN A 100 2.63 -5.33 -20.30
C ASN A 100 1.85 -5.41 -18.97
N PRO A 101 1.43 -4.26 -18.40
CA PRO A 101 0.65 -4.25 -17.16
C PRO A 101 -0.66 -5.02 -17.21
N SER A 102 -1.29 -5.15 -18.39
CA SER A 102 -2.56 -5.86 -18.53
C SER A 102 -2.44 -7.35 -18.27
N GLU A 103 -1.27 -7.97 -18.54
CA GLU A 103 -1.01 -9.37 -18.19
C GLU A 103 -1.00 -9.57 -16.66
N LEU A 104 -0.41 -8.63 -15.92
CA LEU A 104 -0.42 -8.68 -14.45
C LEU A 104 -1.83 -8.48 -13.88
N GLN A 105 -2.61 -7.58 -14.48
CA GLN A 105 -4.00 -7.35 -14.09
C GLN A 105 -4.90 -8.56 -14.40
N ALA A 106 -4.80 -9.11 -15.61
CA ALA A 106 -5.55 -10.28 -16.03
C ALA A 106 -5.17 -11.53 -15.20
N GLY A 107 -3.90 -11.65 -14.81
CA GLY A 107 -3.42 -12.68 -13.89
C GLY A 107 -3.76 -12.45 -12.42
N GLY A 108 -4.32 -11.29 -12.06
CA GLY A 108 -4.70 -10.97 -10.69
C GLY A 108 -3.54 -10.57 -9.77
N TRP A 109 -2.35 -10.34 -10.31
CA TRP A 109 -1.15 -9.89 -9.58
C TRP A 109 -1.23 -8.43 -9.15
N VAL A 110 -2.00 -7.63 -9.89
CA VAL A 110 -2.36 -6.26 -9.51
C VAL A 110 -3.86 -6.09 -9.67
N GLY A 111 -4.56 -5.77 -8.59
CA GLY A 111 -6.01 -5.58 -8.68
C GLY A 111 -6.69 -5.25 -7.37
N TRP A 112 -7.93 -4.77 -7.48
CA TRP A 112 -8.78 -4.52 -6.33
C TRP A 112 -9.25 -5.83 -5.72
N ARG A 113 -9.09 -5.94 -4.40
CA ARG A 113 -9.56 -7.07 -3.59
C ARG A 113 -10.46 -6.54 -2.50
N GLU A 114 -11.57 -7.21 -2.28
CA GLU A 114 -12.45 -6.90 -1.16
C GLU A 114 -11.71 -7.17 0.15
N VAL A 115 -11.82 -6.26 1.11
CA VAL A 115 -11.08 -6.35 2.39
C VAL A 115 -11.42 -7.63 3.16
N GLY A 116 -12.66 -8.10 3.10
CA GLY A 116 -13.10 -9.33 3.76
C GLY A 116 -12.47 -10.61 3.22
N THR A 117 -11.92 -10.59 2.00
CA THR A 117 -11.29 -11.75 1.34
C THR A 117 -9.79 -11.58 1.12
N ALA A 118 -9.28 -10.36 1.19
CA ALA A 118 -7.87 -10.05 0.96
C ALA A 118 -6.94 -10.46 2.11
N PHE A 119 -7.49 -10.73 3.30
CA PHE A 119 -6.74 -11.01 4.53
C PHE A 119 -7.31 -12.24 5.23
N ASP A 120 -6.43 -13.14 5.66
CA ASP A 120 -6.80 -14.33 6.41
C ASP A 120 -7.19 -13.95 7.85
N PRO A 121 -8.40 -14.27 8.31
CA PRO A 121 -8.85 -13.97 9.67
C PRO A 121 -8.02 -14.66 10.76
N ASN A 122 -7.28 -15.72 10.43
CA ASN A 122 -6.42 -16.43 11.38
C ASN A 122 -5.00 -15.86 11.46
N SER A 123 -4.63 -14.95 10.56
CA SER A 123 -3.33 -14.29 10.54
C SER A 123 -3.33 -12.98 11.32
N PHE A 124 -2.18 -12.56 11.85
CA PHE A 124 -1.96 -11.16 12.20
C PHE A 124 -1.27 -10.47 11.04
N TYR A 125 -1.37 -9.14 10.98
CA TYR A 125 -0.72 -8.36 9.94
C TYR A 125 0.14 -7.25 10.52
N ASN A 126 1.35 -7.11 10.00
CA ASN A 126 2.12 -5.88 10.14
C ASN A 126 2.04 -5.11 8.85
N LEU A 127 1.79 -3.81 8.96
CA LEU A 127 1.87 -2.87 7.86
C LEU A 127 3.11 -1.98 8.04
N CYS A 128 3.80 -1.68 6.94
CA CYS A 128 4.81 -0.63 6.88
C CYS A 128 4.34 0.46 5.93
N LEU A 129 3.83 1.56 6.50
CA LEU A 129 3.29 2.69 5.77
C LEU A 129 4.43 3.62 5.35
N THR A 130 4.65 3.77 4.05
CA THR A 130 5.74 4.62 3.53
C THR A 130 5.30 6.07 3.33
N SER A 131 6.09 7.03 3.79
CA SER A 131 5.83 8.46 3.56
C SER A 131 7.11 9.21 3.21
N ARG A 132 7.00 10.37 2.56
CA ARG A 132 8.19 11.15 2.17
C ARG A 132 8.94 11.61 3.41
N ASN A 133 10.26 11.39 3.41
CA ASN A 133 11.13 11.86 4.50
C ASN A 133 11.23 13.39 4.51
N SER A 134 10.76 14.02 5.59
CA SER A 134 10.77 15.49 5.76
C SER A 134 12.18 16.07 5.88
N GLN A 135 13.18 15.26 6.26
CA GLN A 135 14.58 15.70 6.32
C GLN A 135 15.18 15.94 4.91
N HIS A 136 14.70 15.23 3.88
CA HIS A 136 15.14 15.44 2.50
C HIS A 136 14.47 16.64 1.81
N GLN A 137 13.44 17.24 2.43
CA GLN A 137 12.84 18.50 1.99
C GLN A 137 13.76 19.71 2.20
N GLN A 138 14.72 19.63 3.13
CA GLN A 138 15.66 20.72 3.42
C GLN A 138 16.88 20.74 2.49
N ALA A 139 17.19 19.63 1.81
CA ALA A 139 18.32 19.51 0.89
C ALA A 139 18.02 20.01 -0.54
N CYS A 140 16.74 20.23 -0.91
CA CYS A 140 16.34 20.70 -2.24
C CYS A 140 15.16 21.68 -2.16
N PRO A 141 15.38 22.99 -1.98
CA PRO A 141 14.32 23.98 -1.82
C PRO A 141 13.48 24.24 -3.10
N GLY A 142 13.85 23.65 -4.25
CA GLY A 142 13.26 23.96 -5.56
C GLY A 142 11.96 23.23 -5.92
N LEU A 143 11.48 22.27 -5.10
CA LEU A 143 10.24 21.53 -5.37
C LEU A 143 9.15 21.82 -4.33
N ARG A 144 8.92 23.11 -4.06
CA ARG A 144 7.61 23.53 -3.54
C ARG A 144 6.62 23.46 -4.69
N LEU A 145 5.81 22.39 -4.76
CA LEU A 145 4.55 22.48 -5.51
C LEU A 145 3.78 23.62 -4.86
N GLY A 146 3.61 24.71 -5.61
CA GLY A 146 2.85 25.86 -5.17
C GLY A 146 1.46 25.43 -4.72
N SER A 147 1.01 25.97 -3.59
CA SER A 147 -0.39 26.02 -3.23
C SER A 147 -1.14 26.86 -4.26
N GLN A 148 -1.47 26.28 -5.41
CA GLN A 148 -2.46 26.85 -6.30
C GLN A 148 -3.83 26.31 -5.90
N ASN A 149 -4.74 27.25 -5.65
CA ASN A 149 -6.16 27.06 -5.36
C ASN A 149 -6.73 25.86 -6.09
N ARG A 150 -7.29 24.91 -5.33
CA ARG A 150 -7.99 23.72 -5.85
C ARG A 150 -9.47 23.98 -6.18
N ASP A 151 -9.84 25.23 -6.44
CA ASP A 151 -11.24 25.61 -6.69
C ASP A 151 -11.57 25.96 -8.15
N SER A 152 -10.66 25.73 -9.11
CA SER A 152 -10.88 26.16 -10.50
C SER A 152 -10.59 25.13 -11.60
N LEU A 153 -10.55 23.83 -11.30
CA LEU A 153 -10.32 22.78 -12.31
C LEU A 153 -11.32 21.61 -12.25
N TRP A 154 -12.61 21.92 -12.12
CA TRP A 154 -13.66 20.98 -12.52
C TRP A 154 -14.64 21.69 -13.46
N PRO A 155 -14.74 21.31 -14.74
CA PRO A 155 -15.85 21.76 -15.56
C PRO A 155 -17.13 21.16 -15.01
N ARG A 156 -18.01 22.01 -14.45
CA ARG A 156 -19.41 21.67 -14.22
C ARG A 156 -20.07 21.47 -15.58
N THR A 157 -20.17 20.23 -16.03
CA THR A 157 -21.12 19.86 -17.09
C THR A 157 -22.13 18.89 -16.50
N HIS A 158 -23.30 19.43 -16.16
CA HIS A 158 -24.53 18.67 -16.01
C HIS A 158 -24.92 18.07 -17.37
N SER A 159 -25.09 16.74 -17.45
CA SER A 159 -26.30 16.09 -17.99
C SER A 159 -26.18 14.56 -17.89
N PRO A 160 -27.26 13.83 -17.54
CA PRO A 160 -27.24 12.39 -17.31
C PRO A 160 -27.34 11.60 -18.63
N ILE A 161 -26.54 10.53 -18.76
CA ILE A 161 -26.64 9.55 -19.85
C ILE A 161 -27.71 8.50 -19.47
N PRO A 162 -28.69 8.18 -20.33
CA PRO A 162 -29.70 7.18 -20.01
C PRO A 162 -29.14 5.76 -20.15
N PHE A 163 -29.40 4.94 -19.13
CA PHE A 163 -29.21 3.49 -19.17
C PHE A 163 -30.27 2.89 -20.10
N SER A 164 -29.85 2.26 -21.20
CA SER A 164 -30.70 1.41 -22.03
C SER A 164 -30.42 -0.04 -21.66
N GLN A 165 -31.42 -0.72 -21.10
CA GLN A 165 -31.44 -2.18 -20.95
C GLN A 165 -31.49 -2.84 -22.33
N ARG A 166 -30.58 -3.78 -22.60
CA ARG A 166 -30.82 -5.05 -23.30
C ARG A 166 -29.80 -6.07 -22.83
#